data_AF-A0A397US91-F1
#
_entry.id   AF-A0A397US91-F1
#
_cell.length_a   1.000
_cell.length_b   1.000
_cell.length_c   1.000
_cell.angle_alpha   90.00
_cell.angle_beta   90.00
_cell.angle_gamma   90.00
#
_symmetry.space_group_name_H-M   'P 1'
#
loop_
_entity.id
_entity.type
_entity.pdbx_description
1 polymer ?
#
loop_
_entity_poly.entity_id
_entity_poly.type
_entity_poly.pdbx_seq_one_letter_code
_entity_poly.pdbx_strand_id
1 'polypeptide(L)'
;MQYFENGNLCTYLQKHKEIRWIHLAYLASSISKGLKTMHSDGVVHCDLHSGNILVGYDSIEPSCCIADYDTIKKISSLASRKCGIYRVIPYMAPELFKRQPHSTATDIYAFGMIM
;
A
#
# COMPACT_ATOMS: atom_id res chain seq x y z
N MET A 1 -11.90 14.86 1.87
CA MET A 1 -10.82 13.92 2.25
C MET A 1 -10.04 14.55 3.39
N GLN A 2 -9.56 13.75 4.34
CA GLN A 2 -8.66 14.21 5.39
C GLN A 2 -7.34 14.67 4.74
N TYR A 3 -6.81 15.81 5.17
CA TYR A 3 -5.50 16.28 4.72
C TYR A 3 -4.39 15.60 5.51
N PHE A 4 -3.35 15.13 4.82
CA PHE A 4 -2.18 14.48 5.41
C PHE A 4 -0.95 15.39 5.21
N GLU A 5 -0.62 16.13 6.26
CA GLU A 5 0.41 17.18 6.25
C GLU A 5 1.83 16.68 6.03
N ASN A 6 2.11 15.39 6.28
CA ASN A 6 3.45 14.83 6.10
C ASN A 6 3.68 14.25 4.69
N GLY A 7 2.71 14.39 3.79
CA GLY A 7 2.81 13.87 2.43
C GLY A 7 2.81 12.34 2.39
N ASN A 8 3.57 11.74 1.47
CA ASN A 8 3.64 10.29 1.32
C ASN A 8 4.79 9.65 2.11
N LEU A 9 4.68 8.35 2.38
CA LEU A 9 5.64 7.58 3.16
C LEU A 9 7.05 7.62 2.57
N CYS A 10 7.19 7.61 1.24
CA CYS A 10 8.49 7.74 0.58
C CYS A 10 9.21 9.03 1.00
N THR A 11 8.55 10.18 0.84
CA THR A 11 9.13 11.48 1.22
C THR A 11 9.27 11.65 2.74
N TYR A 12 8.37 11.05 3.52
CA TYR A 12 8.44 11.05 4.97
C TYR A 12 9.71 10.32 5.46
N LEU A 13 9.96 9.09 4.99
CA LEU A 13 11.13 8.32 5.40
C LEU A 13 12.46 8.95 4.94
N GLN A 14 12.46 9.64 3.79
CA GLN A 14 13.63 10.42 3.36
C GLN A 14 13.98 11.56 4.30
N LYS A 15 12.98 12.21 4.91
CA LYS A 15 13.15 13.28 5.90
C LYS A 15 13.45 12.74 7.30
N HIS A 16 12.95 11.55 7.64
CA HIS A 16 13.07 10.94 8.96
C HIS A 16 13.99 9.70 8.94
N LYS A 17 15.27 9.89 8.58
CA LYS A 17 16.24 8.80 8.43
C LYS A 17 16.51 8.02 9.73
N GLU A 18 16.32 8.64 10.89
CA GLU A 18 16.51 8.05 12.22
C GLU A 18 15.17 7.74 12.90
N ILE A 19 14.18 7.30 12.12
CA ILE A 19 12.88 6.92 12.67
C ILE A 19 13.01 5.74 13.64
N ARG A 20 12.38 5.85 14.81
CA ARG A 20 12.37 4.77 15.80
C ARG A 20 11.60 3.57 15.27
N TRP A 21 12.08 2.36 15.55
CA TRP A 21 11.41 1.13 15.13
C TRP A 21 9.94 1.07 15.57
N ILE A 22 9.61 1.62 16.74
CA ILE A 22 8.22 1.65 17.25
C ILE A 22 7.30 2.49 16.36
N HIS A 23 7.81 3.58 15.78
CA HIS A 23 7.06 4.40 14.82
C HIS A 23 6.84 3.66 13.50
N LEU A 24 7.84 2.90 13.04
CA LEU A 24 7.67 2.02 11.87
C LEU A 24 6.61 0.95 12.13
N ALA A 25 6.58 0.38 13.34
CA ALA A 25 5.55 -0.60 13.72
C ALA A 25 4.13 0.01 13.72
N TYR A 26 3.97 1.28 14.13
CA TYR A 26 2.68 1.97 14.02
C TYR A 26 2.26 2.19 12.57
N LEU A 27 3.17 2.64 11.71
CA LEU A 27 2.90 2.79 10.28
C LEU A 27 2.53 1.43 9.64
N ALA A 28 3.26 0.37 9.96
CA ALA A 28 2.97 -1.00 9.51
C ALA A 28 1.56 -1.47 9.96
N SER A 29 1.21 -1.19 11.21
CA SER A 29 -0.10 -1.49 11.80
C SER A 29 -1.22 -0.73 11.07
N SER A 30 -1.02 0.55 10.77
CA SER A 30 -1.97 1.35 9.99
C SER A 30 -2.18 0.82 8.57
N ILE A 31 -1.09 0.50 7.84
CA ILE A 31 -1.19 -0.05 6.48
C ILE A 31 -1.91 -1.41 6.49
N SER A 32 -1.52 -2.30 7.41
CA SER A 32 -2.13 -3.63 7.50
C SER A 32 -3.63 -3.58 7.85
N LYS A 33 -4.06 -2.65 8.72
CA LYS A 33 -5.49 -2.38 8.98
C LYS A 33 -6.20 -1.91 7.71
N GLY A 34 -5.61 -0.97 6.96
CA GLY A 34 -6.15 -0.51 5.68
C GLY A 34 -6.34 -1.64 4.67
N LEU A 35 -5.31 -2.47 4.49
CA LEU A 35 -5.36 -3.65 3.61
C LEU A 35 -6.41 -4.65 4.06
N LYS A 36 -6.49 -4.94 5.36
CA LYS A 36 -7.51 -5.85 5.91
C LYS A 36 -8.92 -5.39 5.55
N THR A 37 -9.23 -4.11 5.71
CA THR A 37 -10.54 -3.53 5.36
C THR A 37 -10.83 -3.64 3.86
N MET A 38 -9.86 -3.28 3.00
CA MET A 38 -10.04 -3.41 1.55
C MET A 38 -10.27 -4.87 1.13
N HIS A 39 -9.45 -5.77 1.66
CA HIS A 39 -9.49 -7.19 1.31
C HIS A 39 -10.79 -7.85 1.83
N SER A 40 -11.31 -7.44 2.99
CA SER A 40 -12.62 -7.92 3.47
C SER A 40 -13.78 -7.48 2.59
N ASP A 41 -13.64 -6.34 1.92
CA ASP A 41 -14.63 -5.82 0.97
C ASP A 41 -14.47 -6.44 -0.44
N GLY A 42 -13.56 -7.41 -0.60
CA GLY A 42 -13.29 -8.08 -1.87
C GLY A 42 -12.59 -7.19 -2.88
N VAL A 43 -11.79 -6.24 -2.39
CA VAL A 43 -11.12 -5.20 -3.17
C VAL A 43 -9.60 -5.33 -3.00
N VAL A 44 -8.86 -5.13 -4.09
CA VAL A 44 -7.39 -5.18 -4.14
C VAL A 44 -6.88 -3.81 -4.59
N HIS A 45 -5.87 -3.26 -3.92
CA HIS A 45 -5.27 -1.98 -4.28
C HIS A 45 -4.55 -2.05 -5.62
N CYS A 46 -3.80 -3.13 -5.83
CA CYS A 46 -3.02 -3.44 -7.01
C CYS A 46 -1.81 -2.53 -7.25
N ASP A 47 -1.77 -1.27 -6.81
CA ASP A 47 -0.59 -0.37 -6.93
C ASP A 47 -0.01 0.09 -5.59
N LEU A 48 0.05 -0.81 -4.61
CA LEU A 48 0.54 -0.44 -3.30
C LEU A 48 2.05 -0.17 -3.35
N HIS A 49 2.46 1.04 -2.97
CA HIS A 49 3.86 1.42 -2.77
C HIS A 49 3.95 2.60 -1.79
N SER A 50 5.14 2.91 -1.31
CA SER A 50 5.38 4.01 -0.34
C SER A 50 4.97 5.41 -0.84
N GLY A 51 4.74 5.59 -2.14
CA GLY A 51 4.20 6.83 -2.72
C GLY A 51 2.69 6.98 -2.58
N ASN A 52 1.98 5.85 -2.44
CA ASN A 52 0.52 5.76 -2.29
C ASN A 52 0.10 5.55 -0.82
N ILE A 53 1.00 5.80 0.12
CA ILE A 53 0.71 5.78 1.56
C ILE A 53 0.88 7.19 2.07
N LEU A 54 -0.18 7.81 2.57
CA LEU A 54 -0.15 9.16 3.12
C LEU A 54 0.10 9.10 4.63
N VAL A 55 1.00 9.93 5.12
CA VAL A 55 1.44 9.94 6.53
C VAL A 55 0.83 11.13 7.26
N GLY A 56 0.34 10.86 8.46
CA GLY A 56 -0.23 11.82 9.40
C GLY A 56 0.18 11.47 10.82
N TYR A 57 -0.50 12.08 11.78
CA TYR A 57 -0.38 11.73 13.19
C TYR A 57 -1.75 11.45 13.78
N ASP A 58 -1.85 10.42 14.60
CA ASP A 58 -2.95 10.27 15.55
C ASP A 58 -2.43 10.69 16.92
N SER A 59 -2.75 11.91 17.32
CA SER A 59 -2.26 12.57 18.53
C SER A 59 -0.74 12.74 18.56
N ILE A 60 0.01 11.72 19.00
CA ILE A 60 1.48 11.73 19.18
C ILE A 60 2.14 10.67 18.29
N GLU A 61 1.40 9.64 17.87
CA GLU A 61 1.94 8.50 17.15
C GLU A 61 1.75 8.68 15.64
N PRO A 62 2.77 8.37 14.80
CA PRO A 62 2.62 8.47 13.37
C PRO A 62 1.58 7.45 12.89
N SER A 63 0.65 7.93 12.08
CA SER A 63 -0.40 7.12 11.46
C SER A 63 -0.34 7.30 9.95
N CYS A 64 -0.95 6.39 9.20
CA CYS A 64 -1.01 6.52 7.76
C CYS A 64 -2.28 5.92 7.18
N CYS A 65 -2.59 6.31 5.94
CA CYS A 65 -3.66 5.72 5.16
C CYS A 65 -3.18 5.31 3.78
N ILE A 66 -3.81 4.29 3.22
CA ILE A 66 -3.64 3.92 1.81
C ILE A 66 -4.43 4.93 0.96
N ALA A 67 -3.82 5.42 -0.11
CA ALA A 67 -4.39 6.39 -1.03
C ALA A 67 -4.26 5.91 -2.47
N ASP A 68 -4.77 6.70 -3.42
CA ASP A 68 -4.85 6.37 -4.85
C ASP A 68 -5.85 5.25 -5.19
N TYR A 69 -7.10 5.65 -5.37
CA TYR A 69 -8.22 4.74 -5.65
C TYR A 69 -8.32 4.34 -7.12
N ASP A 70 -7.53 4.94 -8.02
CA ASP A 70 -7.68 4.73 -9.47
C ASP A 70 -7.21 3.33 -9.91
N THR A 71 -6.36 2.70 -9.10
CA THR A 71 -5.79 1.39 -9.37
C THR A 71 -6.56 0.24 -8.71
N ILE A 72 -7.50 0.58 -7.84
CA ILE A 72 -8.28 -0.33 -7.03
C ILE A 72 -9.25 -1.14 -7.89
N LYS A 73 -9.30 -2.46 -7.65
CA LYS A 73 -10.14 -3.39 -8.41
C LYS A 73 -10.84 -4.39 -7.51
N LYS A 74 -12.09 -4.72 -7.86
CA LYS A 74 -12.80 -5.87 -7.26
C LYS A 74 -12.14 -7.17 -7.69
N ILE A 75 -11.98 -8.12 -6.78
CA ILE A 75 -11.41 -9.45 -7.07
C ILE A 75 -12.20 -10.15 -8.19
N SER A 76 -13.52 -10.00 -8.21
CA SER A 76 -14.39 -10.58 -9.24
C SER A 76 -14.11 -10.06 -10.65
N SER A 77 -13.59 -8.84 -10.81
CA SER A 77 -13.27 -8.28 -12.13
C SER A 77 -11.87 -8.64 -12.63
N LEU A 78 -11.02 -9.19 -11.75
CA LEU A 78 -9.64 -9.57 -12.04
C LEU A 78 -9.51 -10.98 -12.63
N ALA A 79 -10.45 -11.89 -12.33
CA ALA A 79 -10.39 -13.30 -12.71
C ALA A 79 -10.24 -13.55 -14.23
N SER A 80 -10.69 -12.62 -15.07
CA SER A 80 -10.65 -12.75 -16.54
C SER A 80 -9.66 -11.82 -17.23
N ARG A 81 -8.89 -11.01 -16.48
CA ARG A 81 -8.00 -9.99 -17.06
C ARG A 81 -6.53 -10.33 -16.86
N LYS A 82 -5.78 -10.39 -17.96
CA LYS A 82 -4.31 -10.32 -17.90
C LYS A 82 -3.91 -8.92 -17.43
N CYS A 83 -3.06 -8.83 -16.43
CA CYS A 83 -2.57 -7.53 -15.96
C CYS A 83 -1.41 -7.05 -16.84
N GLY A 84 -1.44 -5.77 -17.22
CA GLY A 84 -0.30 -5.10 -17.83
C GLY A 84 0.77 -4.75 -16.78
N ILE A 85 2.02 -4.59 -17.23
CA ILE A 85 3.16 -4.18 -16.40
C ILE A 85 3.16 -2.64 -16.35
N TYR A 86 2.24 -2.05 -15.61
CA TYR A 86 2.11 -0.59 -15.47
C TYR A 86 2.27 -0.13 -14.02
N ARG A 87 3.19 -0.76 -13.27
CA ARG A 87 3.35 -0.57 -11.82
C ARG A 87 4.78 -0.28 -11.42
N VAL A 88 4.95 0.20 -10.19
CA VAL A 88 6.27 0.46 -9.61
C VAL A 88 6.99 -0.87 -9.35
N ILE A 89 7.88 -1.23 -10.29
CA ILE A 89 8.55 -2.55 -10.38
C ILE A 89 9.07 -3.09 -9.04
N PRO A 90 9.75 -2.29 -8.18
CA PRO A 90 10.22 -2.77 -6.88
C PRO A 90 9.16 -3.39 -5.96
N TYR A 91 7.91 -2.95 -6.05
CA TYR A 91 6.81 -3.43 -5.18
C TYR A 91 5.97 -4.52 -5.84
N MET A 92 6.31 -4.91 -7.07
CA MET A 92 5.51 -5.80 -7.89
C MET A 92 5.74 -7.27 -7.50
N ALA A 93 4.67 -7.98 -7.18
CA ALA A 93 4.71 -9.39 -6.84
C ALA A 93 5.20 -10.27 -8.01
N PRO A 94 5.97 -11.34 -7.74
CA PRO A 94 6.60 -12.17 -8.78
C PRO A 94 5.61 -12.79 -9.77
N GLU A 95 4.41 -13.14 -9.34
CA GLU A 95 3.34 -13.69 -10.17
C GLU A 95 2.85 -12.72 -11.25
N LEU A 96 2.96 -11.41 -11.01
CA LEU A 96 2.52 -10.40 -11.97
C LEU A 96 3.45 -10.33 -13.18
N PHE A 97 4.74 -10.66 -13.03
CA PHE A 97 5.67 -10.80 -14.17
C PHE A 97 5.30 -11.99 -15.06
N LYS A 98 4.60 -12.98 -14.51
CA LYS A 98 4.00 -14.11 -15.25
C LYS A 98 2.64 -13.75 -15.86
N ARG A 99 2.25 -12.47 -15.83
CA ARG A 99 0.96 -11.94 -16.32
C ARG A 99 -0.26 -12.58 -15.64
N GLN A 100 -0.08 -13.10 -14.41
CA GLN A 100 -1.19 -13.57 -13.59
C GLN A 100 -2.03 -12.37 -13.10
N PRO A 101 -3.33 -12.58 -12.83
CA PRO A 101 -4.18 -11.51 -12.32
C PRO A 101 -3.76 -11.08 -10.91
N HIS A 102 -4.10 -9.85 -10.54
CA HIS A 102 -3.94 -9.40 -9.17
C HIS A 102 -4.78 -10.23 -8.21
N SER A 103 -4.27 -10.36 -6.99
CA SER A 103 -4.97 -10.96 -5.86
C SER A 103 -4.62 -10.18 -4.59
N THR A 104 -5.30 -10.47 -3.49
CA THR A 104 -4.93 -9.91 -2.18
C THR A 104 -3.47 -10.18 -1.84
N ALA A 105 -2.92 -11.34 -2.24
CA ALA A 105 -1.52 -11.69 -2.04
C ALA A 105 -0.54 -10.72 -2.73
N THR A 106 -0.95 -10.11 -3.86
CA THR A 106 -0.11 -9.12 -4.54
C THR A 106 0.05 -7.84 -3.72
N ASP A 107 -0.99 -7.40 -3.01
CA ASP A 107 -0.90 -6.27 -2.09
C ASP A 107 -0.07 -6.64 -0.85
N ILE A 108 -0.18 -7.88 -0.36
CA ILE A 108 0.62 -8.36 0.79
C ILE A 108 2.10 -8.43 0.45
N TYR A 109 2.45 -8.86 -0.76
CA TYR A 109 3.83 -8.80 -1.25
C TYR A 109 4.34 -7.36 -1.25
N ALA A 110 3.58 -6.44 -1.84
CA ALA A 110 3.94 -5.03 -1.90
C ALA A 110 4.10 -4.42 -0.49
N PHE A 111 3.23 -4.79 0.45
CA PHE A 111 3.36 -4.42 1.86
C PHE A 111 4.68 -4.91 2.46
N GLY A 112 5.06 -6.17 2.20
CA GLY A 112 6.36 -6.72 2.61
C GLY A 112 7.55 -5.97 2.01
N MET A 113 7.41 -5.41 0.81
CA MET A 113 8.46 -4.59 0.18
C MET A 113 8.54 -3.15 0.72
N ILE A 114 7.48 -2.66 1.37
CA ILE A 114 7.46 -1.34 2.02
C ILE A 114 8.11 -1.39 3.42
N MET A 115 8.03 -2.54 4.09
CA MET A 115 8.60 -2.79 5.42
C MET A 115 10.09 -3.14 5.35
#